data_AF-A0A5P9NZ15-F1
#
_entry.id   AF-A0A5P9NZ15-F1
#
_cell.length_a   1.000
_cell.length_b   1.000
_cell.length_c   1.000
_cell.angle_alpha   90.00
_cell.angle_beta   90.00
_cell.angle_gamma   90.00
#
_symmetry.space_group_name_H-M   'P 1'
#
loop_
_entity.id
_entity.type
_entity.pdbx_description
1 polymer ?
#
loop_
_entity_poly.entity_id
_entity_poly.type
_entity_poly.pdbx_seq_one_letter_code
_entity_poly.pdbx_strand_id
1 'polypeptide(L)' 'MSQATEEPEQLQEIGHDEYDPVGTLALIGLYFLILVLLWFFMYFVEFLGNDPTVIGAVLTVGEML' A
#
# COMPACT_ATOMS: atom_id res chain seq x y z
N MET A 1 26.37 2.68 -49.27
CA MET A 1 25.82 1.70 -48.33
C MET A 1 26.01 2.26 -46.93
N SER A 2 25.00 2.93 -46.38
CA SER A 2 25.00 3.36 -44.97
C SER A 2 24.62 2.16 -44.13
N GLN A 3 25.54 1.66 -43.33
CA GLN A 3 25.24 0.65 -42.33
C GLN A 3 24.48 1.36 -41.21
N ALA A 4 23.17 1.15 -41.12
CA ALA A 4 22.42 1.50 -39.94
C ALA A 4 22.97 0.63 -38.80
N THR A 5 23.56 1.28 -37.80
CA THR A 5 23.99 0.63 -36.57
C THR A 5 22.74 0.05 -35.91
N GLU A 6 22.56 -1.26 -36.03
CA GLU A 6 21.58 -2.00 -35.23
C GLU A 6 22.11 -1.97 -33.79
N GLU A 7 21.64 -0.99 -33.01
CA GLU A 7 21.86 -1.00 -31.57
C GLU A 7 21.13 -2.23 -31.01
N PRO A 8 21.83 -3.17 -30.35
CA PRO A 8 21.15 -4.30 -29.75
C PRO A 8 20.20 -3.74 -28.70
N GLU A 9 18.89 -3.94 -28.87
CA GLU A 9 17.94 -3.81 -27.77
C GLU A 9 18.47 -4.71 -26.65
N GLN A 10 19.07 -4.08 -25.64
CA GLN A 10 19.63 -4.76 -24.50
C GLN A 10 18.47 -5.35 -23.70
N LEU A 11 17.99 -6.51 -24.13
CA LEU A 11 17.23 -7.42 -23.28
C LEU A 11 18.19 -7.93 -22.21
N GLN A 12 18.47 -7.07 -21.24
CA GLN A 12 19.24 -7.41 -20.06
C GLN A 12 18.35 -8.33 -19.23
N GLU A 13 18.58 -9.63 -19.37
CA GLU A 13 17.96 -10.66 -18.54
C GLU A 13 18.33 -10.34 -17.09
N ILE A 14 17.37 -9.84 -16.31
CA ILE A 14 17.61 -9.50 -14.92
C ILE A 14 17.76 -10.83 -14.16
N GLY A 15 19.01 -11.19 -13.88
CA GLY A 15 19.33 -12.38 -13.10
C GLY A 15 18.61 -12.31 -11.77
N HIS A 16 17.75 -13.27 -11.48
CA HIS A 16 17.00 -13.33 -10.22
C HIS A 16 17.91 -13.47 -8.99
N ASP A 17 19.21 -13.68 -9.24
CA ASP A 17 20.33 -13.76 -8.30
C ASP A 17 20.58 -12.43 -7.57
N GLU A 18 20.17 -11.31 -8.18
CA GLU A 18 20.33 -9.97 -7.59
C GLU A 18 19.12 -9.55 -6.73
N TYR A 19 18.06 -10.37 -6.71
CA TYR A 19 16.92 -10.14 -5.83
C TYR A 19 17.27 -10.48 -4.38
N ASP A 20 17.23 -9.49 -3.49
CA ASP A 20 17.33 -9.69 -2.04
C ASP A 20 15.93 -9.87 -1.42
N PRO A 21 15.52 -11.12 -1.08
CA PRO A 21 14.22 -11.37 -0.48
C PRO A 21 14.11 -10.79 0.94
N VAL A 22 15.22 -10.69 1.67
CA VAL A 22 15.21 -10.20 3.05
C VAL A 22 15.06 -8.68 3.05
N GLY A 23 15.80 -7.98 2.18
CA GLY A 23 15.64 -6.54 1.98
C GLY A 23 14.23 -6.17 1.54
N THR A 24 13.66 -6.91 0.59
CA THR A 24 12.29 -6.68 0.12
C THR A 24 11.26 -6.91 1.22
N LEU A 25 11.41 -8.00 2.00
CA LEU A 25 10.53 -8.29 3.13
C LEU A 25 10.64 -7.18 4.20
N ALA A 26 11.84 -6.70 4.49
CA ALA A 26 12.04 -5.59 5.43
C ALA A 26 11.33 -4.30 4.97
N LEU A 27 11.40 -3.96 3.68
CA LEU A 27 10.69 -2.81 3.11
C LEU A 27 9.17 -2.96 3.23
N ILE A 28 8.63 -4.13 2.86
CA ILE A 28 7.20 -4.43 2.97
C ILE A 28 6.75 -4.40 4.43
N GLY A 29 7.53 -5.00 5.34
CA GLY A 29 7.24 -5.05 6.76
C GLY A 29 7.25 -3.66 7.39
N LEU A 30 8.23 -2.82 7.05
CA LEU A 30 8.29 -1.43 7.49
C LEU A 30 7.09 -0.63 6.96
N TYR A 31 6.75 -0.78 5.68
CA TYR A 31 5.60 -0.12 5.09
C TYR A 31 4.29 -0.54 5.77
N PHE A 32 4.10 -1.84 6.00
CA PHE A 32 2.94 -2.37 6.71
C PHE A 32 2.85 -1.84 8.14
N LEU A 33 3.98 -1.77 8.86
CA LEU A 33 4.04 -1.21 10.21
C LEU A 33 3.56 0.25 10.22
N ILE A 34 4.02 1.06 9.26
CA ILE A 34 3.60 2.46 9.11
C ILE A 34 2.09 2.53 8.86
N LEU A 35 1.55 1.69 7.97
CA LEU A 35 0.10 1.65 7.70
C LEU A 35 -0.71 1.31 8.96
N VAL A 36 -0.29 0.31 9.72
CA VAL A 36 -0.97 -0.07 10.98
C VAL A 36 -0.89 1.04 12.01
N LEU A 37 0.26 1.71 12.13
CA LEU A 37 0.42 2.86 13.03
C LEU A 37 -0.48 4.03 12.64
N LEU A 38 -0.54 4.37 11.35
CA LEU A 38 -1.41 5.44 10.84
C LEU A 38 -2.90 5.07 10.98
N TRP A 39 -3.27 3.83 10.71
CA TRP A 39 -4.62 3.31 10.90
C TRP A 39 -5.04 3.39 12.38
N PHE A 40 -4.17 2.94 13.29
CA PHE A 40 -4.40 3.01 14.73
C PHE A 40 -4.49 4.47 15.19
N PHE A 41 -3.61 5.34 14.71
CA PHE A 41 -3.64 6.77 15.01
C PHE A 41 -4.94 7.44 14.56
N MET A 42 -5.41 7.14 13.34
CA MET A 42 -6.69 7.61 12.82
C MET A 42 -7.86 7.18 13.72
N TYR A 43 -7.85 5.93 14.20
CA TYR A 43 -8.83 5.45 15.18
C TYR A 43 -8.82 6.33 16.45
N PHE A 44 -7.66 6.63 17.05
CA PHE A 44 -7.63 7.53 18.21
C PHE A 44 -8.14 8.93 17.90
N VAL A 45 -7.81 9.50 16.75
CA VAL A 45 -8.28 10.83 16.33
C VAL A 45 -9.81 10.87 16.24
N GLU A 46 -10.43 9.80 15.77
CA GLU A 46 -11.89 9.68 15.66
C GLU A 46 -12.56 9.44 17.03
N PHE A 47 -11.99 8.56 17.86
CA PHE A 47 -12.67 8.05 19.07
C PHE A 47 -12.23 8.69 20.41
N LEU A 48 -11.15 9.48 20.48
CA LEU A 48 -10.73 10.17 21.72
C LEU A 48 -11.34 11.56 21.93
N GLY A 49 -12.09 12.11 20.96
CA GLY A 49 -12.58 13.49 21.03
C GLY A 49 -13.94 13.77 20.40
N ASN A 50 -14.55 12.80 19.74
CA ASN A 50 -15.92 12.88 19.21
C ASN A 50 -16.62 11.55 19.56
N ASP A 51 -17.82 11.63 20.14
CA ASP A 51 -18.68 10.45 20.31
C ASP A 51 -18.82 9.72 18.96
N PRO A 52 -18.95 8.38 18.92
CA PRO A 52 -18.84 7.57 17.71
C PRO A 52 -19.89 7.97 16.67
N THR A 53 -19.54 8.89 15.78
CA THR A 53 -20.36 9.28 14.64
C THR A 53 -19.97 8.37 13.48
N VAL A 54 -20.97 7.83 12.76
CA VAL A 54 -20.85 7.03 11.52
C VAL A 54 -20.64 5.53 11.79
N ILE A 55 -21.65 4.68 12.08
CA ILE A 55 -22.61 4.04 11.14
C ILE A 55 -23.92 3.57 11.85
N GLY A 56 -24.00 3.61 13.19
CA GLY A 56 -25.12 3.00 13.94
C GLY A 56 -26.48 3.70 13.87
N ALA A 57 -26.53 5.00 13.55
CA ALA A 57 -27.77 5.77 13.52
C ALA A 57 -28.48 5.78 12.15
N VAL A 58 -27.76 5.56 11.05
CA VAL A 58 -28.33 5.67 9.69
C VAL A 58 -28.98 4.36 9.22
N LEU A 59 -28.52 3.20 9.72
CA LEU A 59 -29.11 1.90 9.37
C LEU A 59 -30.31 1.51 10.25
N THR A 60 -30.54 2.18 11.37
CA THR A 60 -31.69 1.88 12.28
C THR A 60 -32.98 2.58 11.88
N VAL A 61 -32.94 3.55 10.96
CA VAL A 61 -34.13 4.31 10.51
C VAL A 61 -34.74 3.73 9.23
N GLY A 62 -33.98 2.98 8.43
CA GLY A 62 -34.42 2.45 7.13
C GLY A 62 -35.30 1.19 7.18
N GLU A 63 -35.38 0.48 8.32
CA GLU A 63 -36.30 -0.66 8.52
C GLU A 63 -37.60 -0.26 9.25
N MET A 64 -37.74 1.03 9.59
CA MET A 64 -38.88 1.57 10.33
C MET A 64 -39.79 2.49 9.48
N LEU A 65 -39.72 2.35 8.15
CA LEU A 65 -40.60 2.99 7.15
C LEU A 65 -40.98 1.96 6.08
#